data_AF-A0A7V9KYU1-F1
#
_entry.id   AF-A0A7V9KYU1-F1
#
_cell.length_a   1.000
_cell.length_b   1.000
_cell.length_c   1.000
_cell.angle_alpha   90.00
_cell.angle_beta   90.00
_cell.angle_gamma   90.00
#
_symmetry.space_group_name_H-M   'P 1'
#
loop_
_entity.id
_entity.type
_entity.pdbx_description
1 polymer ?
#
loop_
_entity_poly.entity_id
_entity_poly.type
_entity_poly.pdbx_seq_one_letter_code
_entity_poly.pdbx_strand_id
1 'polypeptide(L)'
;ETERAGTVAAMEPAKAVWAKTLGAHERAHVKIIQQVLGDAAGKKPFFNFRGNTESEARFTRTAVAMEDLTTALLTGVTPALRSRGLAAAAFSLLTVEARHAAWARHLAGVVPTAGPFDRPKSVSEVDRLVASTRFISTLAPKTTARARPRFVG
;
A
#
# COMPACT_ATOMS: atom_id res chain seq x y z
N GLU A 1 13.16 -9.57 9.58
CA GLU A 1 13.29 -8.45 8.61
C GLU A 1 14.08 -8.84 7.36
N THR A 2 14.96 -9.84 7.44
CA THR A 2 15.58 -10.52 6.30
C THR A 2 14.60 -11.13 5.30
N GLU A 3 13.39 -11.51 5.71
CA GLU A 3 12.42 -12.21 4.85
C GLU A 3 11.71 -11.31 3.81
N ARG A 4 11.43 -10.03 4.13
CA ARG A 4 10.78 -9.09 3.19
C ARG A 4 11.77 -8.56 2.14
N ALA A 5 13.00 -8.26 2.55
CA ALA A 5 14.09 -7.97 1.62
C ALA A 5 14.46 -9.21 0.79
N GLY A 6 14.41 -10.41 1.41
CA GLY A 6 14.67 -11.68 0.73
C GLY A 6 13.66 -11.97 -0.37
N THR A 7 12.37 -11.77 -0.12
CA THR A 7 11.34 -12.02 -1.14
C THR A 7 11.56 -11.13 -2.37
N VAL A 8 11.73 -9.82 -2.21
CA VAL A 8 11.96 -8.88 -3.32
C VAL A 8 13.32 -9.12 -4.01
N ALA A 9 14.36 -9.47 -3.25
CA ALA A 9 15.68 -9.78 -3.80
C ALA A 9 15.70 -11.08 -4.63
N ALA A 10 14.80 -12.03 -4.32
CA ALA A 10 14.66 -13.29 -5.03
C ALA A 10 13.65 -13.25 -6.19
N MET A 11 12.99 -12.10 -6.44
CA MET A 11 12.06 -11.95 -7.56
C MET A 11 12.78 -11.89 -8.90
N GLU A 12 12.07 -12.27 -9.96
CA GLU A 12 12.50 -11.97 -11.34
C GLU A 12 12.79 -10.47 -11.53
N PRO A 13 13.79 -10.08 -12.35
CA PRO A 13 14.27 -8.70 -12.42
C PRO A 13 13.16 -7.64 -12.64
N ALA A 14 12.21 -7.91 -13.54
CA ALA A 14 11.10 -7.00 -13.81
C ALA A 14 10.20 -6.78 -12.59
N LYS A 15 9.94 -7.84 -11.81
CA LYS A 15 9.14 -7.79 -10.59
C LYS A 15 9.91 -7.13 -9.45
N ALA A 16 11.22 -7.38 -9.35
CA ALA A 16 12.07 -6.69 -8.38
C ALA A 16 12.10 -5.17 -8.62
N VAL A 17 12.17 -4.73 -9.88
CA VAL A 17 12.08 -3.30 -10.24
C VAL A 17 10.73 -2.73 -9.80
N TRP A 18 9.63 -3.36 -10.19
CA TRP A 18 8.29 -2.96 -9.79
C TRP A 18 8.14 -2.83 -8.27
N ALA A 19 8.52 -3.86 -7.50
CA ALA A 19 8.38 -3.87 -6.04
C ALA A 19 9.22 -2.77 -5.38
N LYS A 20 10.43 -2.49 -5.89
CA LYS A 20 11.26 -1.39 -5.40
C LYS A 20 10.66 -0.03 -5.72
N THR A 21 10.12 0.14 -6.93
CA THR A 21 9.44 1.38 -7.36
C THR A 21 8.20 1.65 -6.52
N LEU A 22 7.29 0.67 -6.38
CA LEU A 22 6.11 0.79 -5.50
C LEU A 22 6.53 1.18 -4.09
N GLY A 23 7.44 0.41 -3.49
CA GLY A 23 7.87 0.66 -2.13
C GLY A 23 8.46 2.07 -1.95
N ALA A 24 9.17 2.60 -2.94
CA ALA A 24 9.68 3.98 -2.88
C ALA A 24 8.57 5.03 -2.94
N HIS A 25 7.56 4.81 -3.78
CA HIS A 25 6.42 5.71 -3.91
C HIS A 25 5.55 5.68 -2.65
N GLU A 26 5.24 4.49 -2.11
CA GLU A 26 4.45 4.35 -0.89
C GLU A 26 5.05 5.08 0.31
N ARG A 27 6.39 5.07 0.42
CA ARG A 27 7.08 5.85 1.45
C ARG A 27 6.91 7.35 1.27
N ALA A 28 6.97 7.82 0.03
CA ALA A 28 6.72 9.23 -0.29
C ALA A 28 5.26 9.60 0.00
N HIS A 29 4.31 8.72 -0.31
CA HIS A 29 2.88 8.90 -0.05
C HIS A 29 2.60 8.98 1.45
N VAL A 30 3.10 8.05 2.25
CA VAL A 30 2.97 8.08 3.72
C VAL A 30 3.56 9.36 4.29
N LYS A 31 4.75 9.77 3.82
CA LYS A 31 5.39 11.00 4.29
C LYS A 31 4.52 12.24 4.03
N ILE A 32 3.98 12.39 2.81
CA ILE A 32 3.16 13.56 2.50
C ILE A 32 1.83 13.54 3.25
N ILE A 33 1.20 12.38 3.42
CA ILE A 33 -0.03 12.22 4.19
C ILE A 33 0.21 12.60 5.66
N GLN A 34 1.31 12.14 6.26
CA GLN A 34 1.68 12.50 7.63
C GLN A 34 1.93 14.00 7.77
N GLN A 35 2.60 14.63 6.80
CA GLN A 35 2.84 16.08 6.82
C GLN A 35 1.53 16.87 6.72
N VAL A 36 0.58 16.43 5.88
CA VAL A 36 -0.73 17.08 5.72
C VAL A 36 -1.60 16.92 6.96
N LEU A 37 -1.60 15.73 7.58
CA LEU A 37 -2.42 15.44 8.76
C LEU A 37 -1.84 16.02 10.05
N GLY A 38 -0.52 16.20 10.13
CA GLY A 38 0.14 16.70 11.35
C GLY A 38 -0.21 15.84 12.56
N ASP A 39 -0.66 16.47 13.65
CA ASP A 39 -1.06 15.77 14.88
C ASP A 39 -2.29 14.87 14.72
N ALA A 40 -3.09 15.08 13.66
CA ALA A 40 -4.18 14.18 13.32
C ALA A 40 -3.68 12.87 12.67
N ALA A 41 -2.40 12.79 12.30
CA ALA A 41 -1.81 11.55 11.83
C ALA A 41 -1.79 10.54 12.99
N GLY A 42 -2.54 9.44 12.84
CA GLY A 42 -2.51 8.35 13.80
C GLY A 42 -1.10 7.76 13.96
N LYS A 43 -0.87 7.07 15.08
CA LYS A 43 0.40 6.38 15.32
C LYS A 43 0.64 5.32 14.24
N LYS A 44 1.90 5.21 13.79
CA LYS A 44 2.32 4.17 12.85
C LYS A 44 1.98 2.77 13.44
N PRO A 45 1.19 1.95 12.74
CA PRO A 45 0.85 0.61 13.22
C PRO A 45 2.01 -0.37 13.02
N PHE A 46 1.93 -1.51 13.73
CA PHE A 46 2.73 -2.68 13.39
C PHE A 46 1.98 -3.56 12.38
N PHE A 47 2.73 -4.19 11.47
CA PHE A 47 2.15 -5.06 10.45
C PHE A 47 2.63 -6.51 10.58
N ASN A 48 1.67 -7.44 10.61
CA ASN A 48 1.86 -8.87 10.45
C ASN A 48 1.06 -9.35 9.23
N PHE A 49 1.73 -9.52 8.09
CA PHE A 49 1.09 -9.95 6.83
C PHE A 49 0.71 -11.44 6.80
N ARG A 50 0.96 -12.21 7.88
CA ARG A 50 0.53 -13.62 8.01
C ARG A 50 0.96 -14.50 6.82
N GLY A 51 2.20 -14.33 6.35
CA GLY A 51 2.74 -15.07 5.20
C GLY A 51 2.24 -14.63 3.81
N ASN A 52 1.41 -13.59 3.72
CA ASN A 52 0.92 -13.10 2.42
C ASN A 52 1.95 -12.33 1.59
N THR A 53 3.17 -12.14 2.12
CA THR A 53 4.26 -11.45 1.43
C THR A 53 5.54 -12.28 1.32
N GLU A 54 5.48 -13.57 1.66
CA GLU A 54 6.68 -14.45 1.77
C GLU A 54 7.03 -15.20 0.48
N SER A 55 6.24 -15.03 -0.58
CA SER A 55 6.58 -15.50 -1.92
C SER A 55 6.21 -14.44 -2.93
N GLU A 56 6.88 -14.44 -4.08
CA GLU A 56 6.62 -13.48 -5.17
C GLU A 56 5.13 -13.45 -5.56
N ALA A 57 4.51 -14.63 -5.74
CA ALA A 57 3.10 -14.71 -6.12
C ALA A 57 2.15 -14.17 -5.04
N ARG A 58 2.41 -14.47 -3.76
CA ARG A 58 1.61 -13.94 -2.65
C ARG A 58 1.81 -12.43 -2.48
N PHE A 59 3.05 -11.97 -2.59
CA PHE A 59 3.39 -10.55 -2.55
C PHE A 59 2.67 -9.78 -3.65
N THR A 60 2.74 -10.26 -4.89
CA THR A 60 2.11 -9.60 -6.05
C THR A 60 0.59 -9.53 -5.88
N ARG A 61 -0.07 -10.62 -5.45
CA ARG A 61 -1.52 -10.60 -5.16
C ARG A 61 -1.90 -9.65 -4.03
N THR A 62 -1.08 -9.60 -2.97
CA THR A 62 -1.29 -8.68 -1.86
C THR A 62 -1.15 -7.24 -2.31
N ALA A 63 -0.13 -6.93 -3.13
CA ALA A 63 0.04 -5.61 -3.71
C ALA A 63 -1.19 -5.23 -4.54
N VAL A 64 -1.64 -6.06 -5.49
CA VAL A 64 -2.87 -5.79 -6.28
C VAL A 64 -4.04 -5.43 -5.37
N ALA A 65 -4.30 -6.23 -4.32
CA ALA A 65 -5.41 -5.96 -3.41
C ALA A 65 -5.27 -4.65 -2.63
N MET A 66 -4.05 -4.28 -2.23
CA MET A 66 -3.79 -3.05 -1.48
C MET A 66 -3.87 -1.81 -2.38
N GLU A 67 -3.25 -1.84 -3.57
CA GLU A 67 -3.32 -0.75 -4.55
C GLU A 67 -4.76 -0.47 -5.00
N ASP A 68 -5.54 -1.53 -5.23
CA ASP A 68 -6.96 -1.43 -5.58
C ASP A 68 -7.77 -0.81 -4.44
N LEU A 69 -7.45 -1.16 -3.19
CA LEU A 69 -8.10 -0.61 -2.01
C LEU A 69 -7.75 0.87 -1.82
N THR A 70 -6.49 1.26 -2.04
CA THR A 70 -6.05 2.66 -1.97
C THR A 70 -6.70 3.50 -3.07
N THR A 71 -6.76 2.99 -4.30
CA THR A 71 -7.45 3.64 -5.42
C THR A 71 -8.93 3.87 -5.10
N ALA A 72 -9.61 2.85 -4.56
CA ALA A 72 -11.01 2.96 -4.16
C ALA A 72 -11.22 3.97 -3.01
N LEU A 73 -10.33 3.98 -2.00
CA LEU A 73 -10.34 4.96 -0.91
C LEU A 73 -10.20 6.38 -1.45
N LEU A 74 -9.17 6.64 -2.25
CA LEU A 74 -8.87 7.96 -2.80
C LEU A 74 -10.00 8.46 -3.70
N THR A 75 -10.58 7.58 -4.51
CA THR A 75 -11.77 7.91 -5.32
C THR A 75 -12.95 8.34 -4.43
N GLY A 76 -13.13 7.70 -3.26
CA GLY A 76 -14.19 8.02 -2.32
C GLY A 76 -13.96 9.31 -1.52
N VAL A 77 -12.74 9.59 -1.08
CA VAL A 77 -12.45 10.75 -0.22
C VAL A 77 -12.13 12.02 -1.00
N THR A 78 -11.56 11.92 -2.20
CA THR A 78 -11.11 13.09 -2.97
C THR A 78 -12.23 14.10 -3.25
N PRO A 79 -13.46 13.70 -3.64
CA PRO A 79 -14.56 14.64 -3.87
C PRO A 79 -15.00 15.43 -2.63
N ALA A 80 -14.71 14.93 -1.42
CA ALA A 80 -15.07 15.60 -0.17
C ALA A 80 -14.04 16.66 0.26
N LEU A 81 -12.88 16.74 -0.40
CA LEU A 81 -11.82 17.68 -0.06
C LEU A 81 -12.19 19.12 -0.45
N ARG A 82 -12.28 19.99 0.55
CA ARG A 82 -12.62 21.41 0.34
C ARG A 82 -11.46 22.27 -0.16
N SER A 83 -10.23 21.91 0.19
CA SER A 83 -9.04 22.61 -0.30
C SER A 83 -8.73 22.15 -1.73
N ARG A 84 -8.73 23.09 -2.68
CA ARG A 84 -8.39 22.79 -4.09
C ARG A 84 -6.99 22.22 -4.25
N GLY A 85 -6.03 22.73 -3.46
CA GLY A 85 -4.66 22.22 -3.48
C GLY A 85 -4.58 20.79 -2.95
N LEU A 86 -5.30 20.49 -1.87
CA LEU A 86 -5.36 19.13 -1.32
C LEU A 86 -6.10 18.17 -2.25
N ALA A 87 -7.17 18.61 -2.90
CA ALA A 87 -7.87 17.84 -3.92
C ALA A 87 -6.95 17.52 -5.10
N ALA A 88 -6.20 18.50 -5.61
CA ALA A 88 -5.22 18.28 -6.68
C ALA A 88 -4.11 17.30 -6.28
N ALA A 89 -3.61 17.40 -5.04
CA ALA A 89 -2.63 16.47 -4.50
C ALA A 89 -3.20 15.04 -4.37
N ALA A 90 -4.42 14.89 -3.85
CA ALA A 90 -5.10 13.61 -3.74
C ALA A 90 -5.41 12.99 -5.11
N PHE A 91 -5.79 13.79 -6.11
CA PHE A 91 -5.91 13.34 -7.50
C PHE A 91 -4.57 12.85 -8.07
N SER A 92 -3.49 13.59 -7.83
CA SER A 92 -2.15 13.16 -8.26
C SER A 92 -1.80 11.80 -7.65
N LEU A 93 -2.08 11.62 -6.35
CA LEU A 93 -1.87 10.35 -5.65
C LEU A 93 -2.73 9.23 -6.27
N LEU A 94 -4.02 9.47 -6.46
CA LEU A 94 -4.95 8.52 -7.08
C LEU A 94 -4.45 8.00 -8.43
N THR A 95 -3.93 8.89 -9.29
CA THR A 95 -3.40 8.46 -10.61
C THR A 95 -2.09 7.67 -10.52
N VAL A 96 -1.31 7.79 -9.44
CA VAL A 96 -0.13 6.96 -9.19
C VAL A 96 -0.56 5.56 -8.77
N GLU A 97 -1.43 5.46 -7.77
CA GLU A 97 -1.98 4.21 -7.23
C GLU A 97 -2.67 3.39 -8.31
N ALA A 98 -3.46 4.04 -9.19
CA ALA A 98 -4.10 3.35 -10.31
C ALA A 98 -3.09 2.73 -11.30
N ARG A 99 -1.94 3.39 -11.52
CA ARG A 99 -0.85 2.85 -12.36
C ARG A 99 -0.10 1.72 -11.67
N HIS A 100 0.09 1.81 -10.36
CA HIS A 100 0.65 0.74 -9.55
C HIS A 100 -0.23 -0.51 -9.57
N ALA A 101 -1.54 -0.35 -9.36
CA ALA A 101 -2.53 -1.42 -9.48
C ALA A 101 -2.47 -2.09 -10.87
N ALA A 102 -2.48 -1.29 -11.94
CA ALA A 102 -2.40 -1.80 -13.31
C ALA A 102 -1.11 -2.60 -13.56
N TRP A 103 0.05 -2.10 -13.11
CA TRP A 103 1.32 -2.81 -13.25
C TRP A 103 1.35 -4.10 -12.42
N ALA A 104 0.85 -4.06 -11.17
CA ALA A 104 0.78 -5.22 -10.30
C ALA A 104 -0.11 -6.33 -10.91
N ARG A 105 -1.26 -5.96 -11.48
CA ARG A 105 -2.16 -6.89 -12.19
C ARG A 105 -1.48 -7.51 -13.40
N HIS A 106 -0.78 -6.71 -14.22
CA HIS A 106 -0.01 -7.21 -15.34
C HIS A 106 1.00 -8.29 -14.91
N LEU A 107 1.77 -8.04 -13.85
CA LEU A 107 2.74 -8.99 -13.31
C LEU A 107 2.10 -10.23 -12.67
N ALA A 108 0.85 -10.11 -12.22
CA ALA A 108 0.04 -11.22 -11.72
C ALA A 108 -0.64 -12.04 -12.84
N GLY A 109 -0.49 -11.64 -14.11
CA GLY A 109 -1.17 -12.29 -15.24
C GLY A 109 -2.67 -11.96 -15.32
N VAL A 110 -3.11 -10.85 -14.73
CA VAL A 110 -4.49 -10.35 -14.75
C VAL A 110 -4.58 -9.15 -15.68
N VAL A 111 -5.76 -8.92 -16.27
CA VAL A 111 -6.02 -7.72 -17.09
C VAL A 111 -5.72 -6.46 -16.26
N PRO A 112 -4.82 -5.56 -16.71
CA PRO A 112 -4.40 -4.38 -15.94
C PRO A 112 -5.53 -3.42 -15.60
N THR A 113 -6.52 -3.32 -16.48
CA THR A 113 -7.69 -2.45 -16.35
C THR A 113 -8.95 -3.32 -16.40
N ALA A 114 -9.47 -3.70 -15.24
CA ALA A 114 -10.60 -4.63 -15.14
C ALA A 114 -11.93 -4.04 -15.64
N GLY A 115 -12.07 -2.71 -15.64
CA GLY A 115 -13.27 -2.02 -16.09
C GLY A 115 -13.05 -0.54 -16.35
N PRO A 116 -14.08 0.17 -16.84
CA PRO A 116 -13.99 1.58 -17.22
C PRO A 116 -14.02 2.55 -16.03
N PHE A 117 -14.43 2.10 -14.85
CA PHE A 117 -14.57 2.93 -13.66
C PHE A 117 -14.14 2.18 -12.39
N ASP A 118 -13.39 2.86 -11.53
CA ASP A 118 -13.12 2.40 -10.17
C ASP A 118 -14.33 2.69 -9.27
N ARG A 119 -14.66 1.73 -8.39
CA ARG A 119 -15.75 1.90 -7.42
C ARG A 119 -15.22 2.61 -6.17
N PRO A 120 -15.75 3.80 -5.81
CA PRO A 120 -15.32 4.49 -4.60
C PRO A 120 -15.67 3.68 -3.35
N LYS A 121 -14.82 3.81 -2.33
CA LYS A 121 -15.09 3.29 -0.98
C LYS A 121 -14.97 4.39 0.05
N SER A 122 -15.89 4.41 1.01
CA SER A 122 -15.76 5.26 2.19
C SER A 122 -14.61 4.78 3.09
N VAL A 123 -14.11 5.69 3.94
CA VAL A 123 -13.11 5.36 4.96
C VAL A 123 -13.57 4.17 5.82
N SER A 124 -14.84 4.17 6.27
CA SER A 124 -15.36 3.10 7.11
C SER A 124 -15.37 1.71 6.43
N GLU A 125 -15.60 1.65 5.12
CA GLU A 125 -15.53 0.40 4.36
C GLU A 125 -14.10 -0.09 4.24
N VAL A 126 -13.16 0.83 3.98
CA VAL A 126 -11.74 0.53 3.89
C VAL A 126 -11.23 0.04 5.24
N ASP A 127 -11.60 0.69 6.34
CA ASP A 127 -11.24 0.27 7.70
C ASP A 127 -11.73 -1.15 8.00
N ARG A 128 -12.98 -1.48 7.64
CA ARG A 128 -13.51 -2.84 7.80
C ARG A 128 -12.74 -3.87 6.98
N LEU A 129 -12.39 -3.54 5.74
CA LEU A 129 -11.62 -4.42 4.86
C LEU A 129 -10.21 -4.64 5.40
N VAL A 130 -9.50 -3.57 5.79
CA VAL A 130 -8.17 -3.64 6.40
C VAL A 130 -8.22 -4.46 7.70
N ALA A 131 -9.22 -4.24 8.57
CA ALA A 131 -9.39 -5.01 9.80
C ALA A 131 -9.59 -6.51 9.51
N SER A 132 -10.34 -6.85 8.45
CA SER A 132 -10.60 -8.25 8.07
C SER A 132 -9.33 -9.01 7.68
N THR A 133 -8.31 -8.31 7.14
CA THR A 133 -7.02 -8.93 6.81
C THR A 133 -6.23 -9.37 8.05
N ARG A 134 -6.52 -8.77 9.20
CA ARG A 134 -5.74 -8.91 10.45
C ARG A 134 -4.26 -8.62 10.26
N PHE A 135 -3.92 -7.72 9.33
CA PHE A 135 -2.54 -7.30 9.07
C PHE A 135 -2.05 -6.28 10.09
N ILE A 136 -2.94 -5.41 10.59
CA ILE A 136 -2.59 -4.48 11.65
C ILE A 136 -2.51 -5.24 12.97
N SER A 137 -1.35 -5.17 13.63
CA SER A 137 -1.07 -5.80 14.91
C SER A 137 -1.01 -4.75 16.02
N THR A 138 -1.69 -5.03 17.13
CA THR A 138 -1.55 -4.26 18.38
C THR A 138 -0.30 -4.66 19.16
N LEU A 139 0.28 -5.81 18.84
CA LEU A 139 1.51 -6.31 19.46
C LEU A 139 2.71 -5.96 18.58
N ALA A 140 3.75 -5.42 19.19
CA ALA A 140 5.04 -5.26 18.55
C ALA A 140 5.54 -6.64 18.03
N PRO A 141 6.16 -6.70 16.84
CA PRO A 141 6.71 -7.95 16.34
C PRO A 141 7.72 -8.52 17.35
N LYS A 142 7.59 -9.81 17.69
CA LYS A 142 8.63 -10.50 18.47
C LYS A 142 9.85 -10.69 17.56
N THR A 143 10.87 -9.88 17.72
CA THR A 143 12.15 -10.03 17.01
C THR A 143 13.12 -10.82 17.86
N THR A 144 13.73 -11.87 17.31
CA THR A 144 14.86 -12.57 17.93
C THR A 144 16.20 -11.86 17.72
N ALA A 145 16.22 -10.84 16.85
CA ALA A 145 17.40 -10.04 16.54
C ALA A 145 17.70 -9.03 17.66
N ARG A 146 18.95 -8.99 18.13
CA ARG A 146 19.45 -8.05 19.17
C ARG A 146 19.70 -6.62 18.67
N ALA A 147 19.65 -6.39 17.36
CA ALA A 147 19.90 -5.07 16.76
C ALA A 147 18.60 -4.27 16.61
N ARG A 148 18.67 -2.95 16.85
CA ARG A 148 17.54 -2.04 16.58
C ARG A 148 17.15 -2.14 15.11
N PRO A 149 15.88 -2.47 14.77
CA PRO A 149 15.44 -2.52 13.39
C PRO A 149 15.59 -1.15 12.75
N ARG A 150 16.28 -1.06 11.61
CA ARG A 150 16.28 0.14 10.79
C ARG A 150 14.99 0.14 9.96
N PHE A 151 13.89 0.50 10.61
CA PHE A 151 12.60 0.68 9.94
C PHE A 151 12.72 1.79 8.88
N VAL A 152 12.74 1.44 7.61
CA VAL A 152 12.15 2.30 6.57
C VAL A 152 10.74 1.78 6.35
N GLY A 153 9.80 2.37 7.12
CA GLY A 153 8.40 2.34 6.71
C GLY A 153 8.27 2.92 5.32
#